data_AF-A0A660UK29-F1
#
_entry.id   AF-A0A660UK29-F1
#
_cell.length_a   1.000
_cell.length_b   1.000
_cell.length_c   1.000
_cell.angle_alpha   90.00
_cell.angle_beta   90.00
_cell.angle_gamma   90.00
#
_symmetry.space_group_name_H-M   'P 1'
#
loop_
_entity.id
_entity.type
_entity.pdbx_description
1 polymer ?
#
loop_
_entity_poly.entity_id
_entity_poly.type
_entity_poly.pdbx_seq_one_letter_code
_entity_poly.pdbx_strand_id
1 'polypeptide(L)' 'MADAFWREFRRMPIRLVGVSRSLTLMAAGLKGRYPIAYADAFAAATAKVEGCPLLTGDPEFEALKGVIEIEWLR' A
#
# COMPACT_ATOMS: atom_id res chain seq x y z
N MET A 1 13.59 -23.48 -5.98
CA MET A 1 12.50 -23.02 -5.08
C MET A 1 11.97 -21.64 -5.47
N ALA A 2 12.82 -20.62 -5.66
CA ALA A 2 12.38 -19.27 -6.05
C ALA A 2 11.62 -19.22 -7.40
N ASP A 3 12.08 -19.95 -8.41
CA ASP A 3 11.47 -19.92 -9.75
C ASP A 3 10.05 -20.52 -9.79
N ALA A 4 9.79 -21.52 -8.94
CA ALA A 4 8.48 -22.15 -8.83
C ALA A 4 7.45 -21.19 -8.18
N PHE A 5 7.87 -20.44 -7.15
CA PHE A 5 7.03 -19.42 -6.51
C PHE A 5 6.63 -18.33 -7.51
N TRP A 6 7.61 -17.74 -8.22
CA TRP A 6 7.31 -16.65 -9.16
C TRP A 6 6.43 -17.07 -10.33
N ARG A 7 6.55 -18.33 -10.78
CA ARG A 7 5.68 -18.88 -11.81
C ARG A 7 4.23 -18.97 -11.33
N GLU A 8 3.99 -19.40 -10.10
CA GLU A 8 2.64 -19.50 -9.55
C GLU A 8 2.07 -18.12 -9.22
N PHE A 9 2.86 -17.26 -8.58
CA PHE A 9 2.46 -15.91 -8.22
C PHE A 9 1.99 -15.09 -9.43
N ARG A 10 2.67 -15.22 -10.58
CA ARG A 10 2.28 -14.54 -11.84
C ARG A 10 0.95 -15.01 -12.43
N ARG A 11 0.42 -16.16 -12.00
CA ARG A 11 -0.89 -16.69 -12.45
C ARG A 11 -2.04 -16.19 -11.58
N MET A 12 -1.76 -15.65 -10.41
CA MET A 12 -2.78 -15.08 -9.53
C MET A 12 -3.32 -13.77 -10.14
N PRO A 13 -4.57 -13.38 -9.85
CA PRO A 13 -5.13 -12.10 -10.29
C PRO A 13 -4.57 -10.93 -9.45
N ILE A 14 -3.25 -10.85 -9.32
CA ILE A 14 -2.52 -9.84 -8.56
C ILE A 14 -1.68 -9.02 -9.53
N ARG A 15 -1.83 -7.70 -9.46
CA ARG A 15 -0.96 -6.76 -10.18
C ARG A 15 0.17 -6.31 -9.27
N LEU A 16 1.41 -6.49 -9.73
CA LEU A 16 2.57 -5.91 -9.08
C LEU A 16 2.64 -4.42 -9.40
N VAL A 17 2.63 -3.58 -8.37
CA VAL A 17 2.83 -2.13 -8.50
C VAL A 17 4.31 -1.82 -8.28
N GLY A 18 4.98 -1.33 -9.31
CA GLY A 18 6.37 -0.87 -9.22
C GLY A 18 6.47 0.48 -8.50
N VAL A 19 7.59 0.71 -7.82
CA VAL A 19 7.83 1.97 -7.11
C VAL A 19 8.36 3.02 -8.09
N SER A 20 7.47 3.94 -8.48
CA SER A 20 7.83 5.10 -9.29
C SER A 20 8.29 6.27 -8.41
N ARG A 21 9.00 7.25 -9.00
CA ARG A 21 9.41 8.48 -8.29
C ARG A 21 8.20 9.24 -7.72
N SER A 22 7.09 9.32 -8.46
CA SER A 22 5.87 10.00 -8.00
C SER A 22 5.26 9.29 -6.80
N LEU A 23 5.21 7.95 -6.83
CA LEU A 23 4.73 7.14 -5.71
C LEU A 23 5.62 7.33 -4.48
N THR A 24 6.94 7.31 -4.64
CA THR A 24 7.91 7.54 -3.56
C THR A 24 7.72 8.91 -2.91
N LEU A 25 7.54 9.96 -3.71
CA LEU A 25 7.32 11.31 -3.17
C LEU A 25 5.99 11.43 -2.41
N MET A 26 4.95 10.74 -2.89
CA MET A 26 3.67 10.70 -2.19
C MET A 26 3.78 9.95 -0.86
N ALA A 27 4.42 8.77 -0.85
CA ALA A 27 4.67 7.99 0.35
C ALA A 27 5.52 8.77 1.36
N ALA A 28 6.59 9.42 0.92
CA ALA A 28 7.41 10.29 1.77
C ALA A 28 6.59 11.44 2.39
N GLY A 29 5.68 12.05 1.61
CA GLY A 29 4.76 13.07 2.10
C GLY A 29 3.76 12.56 3.14
N LEU A 30 3.30 11.32 3.02
CA LEU A 30 2.44 10.68 4.03
C LEU A 30 3.24 10.38 5.30
N LYS A 31 4.39 9.71 5.20
CA LYS A 31 5.27 9.41 6.34
C LYS A 31 5.74 10.66 7.09
N GLY A 32 5.96 11.76 6.37
CA GLY A 32 6.37 13.04 6.97
C GLY A 32 5.25 13.75 7.73
N ARG A 33 3.98 13.47 7.41
CA ARG A 33 2.81 14.09 8.06
C ARG A 33 2.14 13.21 9.10
N TYR A 34 2.23 11.89 8.94
CA TYR A 34 1.53 10.91 9.77
C TYR A 34 2.53 9.90 10.36
N PRO A 35 2.35 9.49 11.63
CA PRO A 35 3.26 8.58 12.31
C PRO A 35 2.99 7.12 11.92
N ILE A 36 3.21 6.76 10.66
CA ILE A 36 3.00 5.41 10.09
C ILE A 36 4.32 4.75 9.69
N ALA A 37 4.42 3.43 9.56
CA ALA A 37 5.65 2.80 9.08
C ALA A 37 6.01 3.18 7.62
N TYR A 38 7.25 2.93 7.21
CA TYR A 38 7.71 3.22 5.84
C TYR A 38 6.91 2.44 4.79
N ALA A 39 6.68 1.14 5.02
CA ALA A 39 5.91 0.31 4.10
C ALA A 39 4.44 0.75 4.02
N ASP A 40 3.85 1.15 5.15
CA ASP A 40 2.47 1.61 5.23
C ASP A 40 2.25 2.91 4.45
N ALA A 41 3.25 3.78 4.44
CA ALA A 41 3.23 4.98 3.61
C ALA A 41 3.15 4.64 2.11
N PHE A 42 3.82 3.57 1.66
CA PHE A 42 3.71 3.10 0.27
C PHE A 42 2.37 2.42 0.01
N ALA A 43 1.84 1.64 0.94
CA ALA A 43 0.52 1.03 0.82
C ALA A 43 -0.56 2.10 0.67
N ALA A 44 -0.55 3.10 1.55
CA ALA A 44 -1.46 4.24 1.54
C ALA A 44 -1.31 5.10 0.27
N ALA A 45 -0.07 5.40 -0.15
CA ALA A 45 0.17 6.14 -1.39
C ALA A 45 -0.33 5.38 -2.61
N THR A 46 -0.15 4.05 -2.64
CA THR A 46 -0.62 3.20 -3.74
C THR A 46 -2.14 3.22 -3.82
N ALA A 47 -2.83 3.02 -2.68
CA ALA A 47 -4.29 3.10 -2.62
C ALA A 47 -4.80 4.46 -3.12
N LYS A 48 -4.14 5.55 -2.73
CA LYS A 48 -4.49 6.91 -3.17
C LYS A 48 -4.28 7.14 -4.67
N VAL A 49 -3.18 6.63 -5.25
CA VAL A 49 -2.89 6.76 -6.69
C VAL A 49 -3.83 5.92 -7.54
N GLU A 50 -4.15 4.72 -7.08
CA GLU A 50 -5.03 3.77 -7.77
C GLU A 50 -6.51 4.07 -7.53
N GLY A 51 -6.84 4.99 -6.61
CA GLY A 51 -8.22 5.39 -6.32
C GLY A 51 -9.05 4.26 -5.73
N CYS A 52 -8.45 3.43 -4.88
CA CYS A 52 -9.09 2.26 -4.27
C CYS A 52 -8.93 2.27 -2.74
N PRO A 53 -9.82 1.57 -2.00
CA PRO A 53 -9.65 1.41 -0.57
C PRO A 53 -8.41 0.58 -0.25
N LEU A 54 -7.74 0.91 0.85
CA LEU A 54 -6.71 0.07 1.42
C LEU A 54 -7.34 -0.96 2.36
N LEU A 55 -7.21 -2.24 2.01
CA LEU A 55 -7.67 -3.34 2.85
C LEU A 55 -6.56 -3.75 3.83
N THR A 56 -6.80 -3.66 5.14
CA THR A 56 -5.79 -3.97 6.16
C THR A 56 -6.41 -4.39 7.50
N GLY A 57 -5.66 -5.14 8.31
CA GLY A 57 -5.96 -5.41 9.72
C GLY A 57 -5.06 -4.65 10.70
N ASP A 58 -4.14 -3.82 10.19
CA ASP A 58 -3.15 -3.14 11.00
C ASP A 58 -3.66 -1.79 11.54
N PRO A 59 -3.83 -1.64 12.87
CA PRO A 59 -4.38 -0.43 13.47
C PRO A 59 -3.50 0.81 13.26
N GLU A 60 -2.24 0.72 12.81
CA GLU A 60 -1.42 1.90 12.48
C GLU A 60 -2.09 2.79 11.41
N PHE A 61 -2.91 2.20 10.53
CA PHE A 61 -3.64 2.94 9.49
C PHE A 61 -4.77 3.83 10.02
N GLU A 62 -5.14 3.72 11.30
CA GLU A 62 -6.06 4.64 11.96
C GLU A 62 -5.62 6.11 11.82
N ALA A 63 -4.31 6.36 11.82
CA ALA A 63 -3.73 7.69 11.63
C ALA A 63 -4.05 8.32 10.25
N LEU A 64 -4.50 7.51 9.28
CA LEU A 64 -4.84 7.93 7.92
C LEU A 64 -6.35 7.97 7.63
N LYS A 65 -7.21 7.80 8.65
CA LYS A 65 -8.65 7.97 8.48
C LYS A 65 -8.99 9.35 7.91
N GLY A 66 -9.77 9.37 6.83
CA GLY A 66 -10.14 10.59 6.09
C GLY A 66 -9.08 11.10 5.12
N VAL A 67 -7.89 10.51 5.08
CA VAL A 67 -6.82 10.82 4.11
C VAL A 67 -6.89 9.87 2.90
N ILE A 68 -7.23 8.61 3.18
CA ILE A 68 -7.49 7.53 2.23
C ILE A 68 -8.75 6.77 2.68
N GLU A 69 -9.35 6.02 1.76
CA GLU A 69 -10.38 5.05 2.09
C GLU A 69 -9.73 3.78 2.66
N ILE A 70 -10.26 3.25 3.75
CA ILE A 70 -9.73 2.07 4.45
C ILE A 70 -10.86 1.08 4.68
N GLU A 71 -10.64 -0.16 4.28
CA GLU A 71 -11.48 -1.30 4.64
C GLU A 71 -10.73 -2.16 5.67
N TRP A 72 -11.38 -2.40 6.80
CA TRP A 72 -10.78 -3.17 7.89
C TRP A 72 -11.11 -4.65 7.74
N LEU A 73 -10.06 -5.48 7.70
CA LEU A 73 -10.20 -6.93 7.78
C LEU A 73 -10.80 -7.31 9.13
N ARG A 74 -11.77 -8.24 9.09
CA ARG A 74 -12.42 -8.81 10.27
C ARG A 74 -11.70 -10.06 10.75
#